data_AF-A0A0D2E3A2-F1
#
_entry.id   AF-A0A0D2E3A2-F1
#
_cell.length_a   1.000
_cell.length_b   1.000
_cell.length_c   1.000
_cell.angle_alpha   90.00
_cell.angle_beta   90.00
_cell.angle_gamma   90.00
#
_symmetry.space_group_name_H-M   'P 1'
#
loop_
_entity.id
_entity.type
_entity.pdbx_description
1 polymer ?
#
loop_
_entity_poly.entity_id
_entity_poly.type
_entity_poly.pdbx_seq_one_letter_code
_entity_poly.pdbx_strand_id
1 'polypeptide(L)'
;MSGKSSKSKSKSSKSREPYYAVSPQWKDVSPIPLIDGPPGQQKDPGPALATIAYSPRYSEAMSYLRAVMAVNEFSRRALDLTEDIIGMNPAHYTVWLYRAKILKVLWDLEGTSIEDGVKVELEWLDGISERALKNYQIWHHRQLLMSLLPTMPNTEPGFLSHILSFDSKNYHVWTYRAWLCRRFPDPLLNTDVELDAVDALIAQDVRNNSAWSHRYFVVFGAEELRYIEEQGGNRKDVLASGSLVVDEEVVEREVNYTKDRIAWAPQNPSPWNYLKGVAKRAAVPIGDFQVYCESFVGGRNADLMGDQVRSSHAIDWLADIYKEDGNPQKSKACLDALGQKWDPIRRKYWEYRARQMGDV
;
A
#
# COMPACT_ATOMS: atom_id res chain seq x y z
N MET A 1 -36.84 15.00 -27.16
CA MET A 1 -36.36 13.74 -27.77
C MET A 1 -35.09 13.32 -27.07
N SER A 2 -35.21 12.49 -26.03
CA SER A 2 -34.08 12.02 -25.22
C SER A 2 -33.75 10.58 -25.63
N GLY A 3 -32.67 10.41 -26.39
CA GLY A 3 -32.16 9.10 -26.78
C GLY A 3 -31.66 8.34 -25.54
N LYS A 4 -32.35 7.26 -25.18
CA LYS A 4 -31.87 6.29 -24.19
C LYS A 4 -30.70 5.52 -24.83
N SER A 5 -29.49 5.78 -24.35
CA SER A 5 -28.34 4.90 -24.61
C SER A 5 -28.63 3.51 -24.02
N SER A 6 -28.72 2.49 -24.87
CA SER A 6 -28.94 1.11 -24.46
C SER A 6 -27.63 0.55 -23.89
N LYS A 7 -27.45 0.62 -22.56
CA LYS A 7 -26.43 -0.18 -21.88
C LYS A 7 -26.77 -1.66 -22.10
N SER A 8 -25.93 -2.33 -22.90
CA SER A 8 -25.92 -3.78 -23.08
C SER A 8 -25.84 -4.44 -21.69
N LYS A 9 -26.83 -5.30 -21.36
CA LYS A 9 -26.77 -6.12 -20.15
C LYS A 9 -25.62 -7.12 -20.30
N SER A 10 -24.60 -6.99 -19.45
CA SER A 10 -23.52 -7.98 -19.31
C SER A 10 -24.13 -9.39 -19.18
N LYS A 11 -23.89 -10.25 -20.17
CA LYS A 11 -24.30 -11.66 -20.12
C LYS A 11 -23.48 -12.36 -19.03
N SER A 12 -24.13 -13.24 -18.26
CA SER A 12 -23.49 -13.95 -17.14
C SER A 12 -22.22 -14.70 -17.56
N SER A 13 -21.16 -14.60 -16.76
CA SER A 13 -19.90 -15.36 -16.93
C SER A 13 -20.08 -16.90 -16.86
N LYS A 14 -21.27 -17.37 -16.45
CA LYS A 14 -21.67 -18.78 -16.41
C LYS A 14 -22.38 -19.25 -17.68
N SER A 15 -22.62 -18.37 -18.66
CA SER A 15 -23.25 -18.76 -19.92
C SER A 15 -22.40 -19.78 -20.66
N ARG A 16 -23.06 -20.83 -21.17
CA ARG A 16 -22.45 -21.83 -22.07
C ARG A 16 -22.60 -21.46 -23.55
N GLU A 17 -23.40 -20.44 -23.86
CA GLU A 17 -23.59 -19.99 -25.23
C GLU A 17 -22.33 -19.27 -25.75
N PRO A 18 -21.93 -19.53 -27.01
CA PRO A 18 -20.85 -18.78 -27.65
C PRO A 18 -21.14 -17.28 -27.64
N TYR A 19 -20.11 -16.48 -27.39
CA TYR A 19 -20.23 -15.02 -27.31
C TYR A 19 -19.51 -14.32 -28.47
N TYR A 20 -18.24 -14.64 -28.67
CA TYR A 20 -17.42 -14.03 -29.71
C TYR A 20 -17.60 -14.73 -31.05
N ALA A 21 -17.71 -16.06 -31.06
CA ALA A 21 -17.86 -16.86 -32.29
C ALA A 21 -19.15 -16.57 -33.08
N VAL A 22 -20.17 -16.04 -32.42
CA VAL A 22 -21.45 -15.67 -33.05
C VAL A 22 -21.59 -14.17 -33.27
N SER A 23 -20.59 -13.36 -32.86
CA SER A 23 -20.62 -11.92 -33.03
C SER A 23 -20.18 -11.54 -34.46
N PRO A 24 -20.98 -10.77 -35.21
CA PRO A 24 -20.59 -10.31 -36.54
C PRO A 24 -19.27 -9.51 -36.54
N GLN A 25 -18.96 -8.83 -35.43
CA GLN A 25 -17.73 -8.04 -35.28
C GLN A 25 -16.46 -8.87 -35.19
N TRP A 26 -16.57 -10.19 -34.98
CA TRP A 26 -15.44 -11.10 -34.76
C TRP A 26 -15.35 -12.18 -35.83
N LYS A 27 -16.15 -12.09 -36.90
CA LYS A 27 -16.24 -13.10 -37.97
C LYS A 27 -14.94 -13.23 -38.77
N ASP A 28 -14.15 -12.16 -38.85
CA ASP A 28 -12.85 -12.10 -39.52
C ASP A 28 -11.69 -12.65 -38.67
N VAL A 29 -11.93 -12.95 -37.38
CA VAL A 29 -10.90 -13.40 -36.45
C VAL A 29 -10.99 -14.91 -36.24
N SER A 30 -9.91 -15.62 -36.58
CA SER A 30 -9.75 -17.04 -36.25
C SER A 30 -9.18 -17.17 -34.83
N PRO A 31 -9.92 -17.76 -33.86
CA PRO A 31 -9.46 -17.86 -32.47
C PRO A 31 -8.25 -18.79 -32.33
N ILE A 32 -7.31 -18.43 -31.45
CA ILE A 32 -6.12 -19.25 -31.14
C ILE A 32 -6.36 -19.94 -29.78
N PRO A 33 -6.56 -21.27 -29.71
CA PRO A 33 -6.80 -21.96 -28.44
C PRO A 33 -5.57 -21.95 -27.52
N LEU A 34 -5.78 -22.26 -26.24
CA LEU A 34 -4.68 -22.44 -25.29
C LEU A 34 -4.01 -23.78 -25.59
N ILE A 35 -2.68 -23.79 -25.58
CA ILE A 35 -1.87 -24.99 -25.77
C ILE A 35 -1.07 -25.21 -24.49
N ASP A 36 -1.63 -25.99 -23.55
CA ASP A 36 -1.00 -26.28 -22.24
C ASP A 36 0.00 -27.45 -22.30
N GLY A 37 0.22 -28.02 -23.49
CA GLY A 37 1.10 -29.15 -23.71
C GLY A 37 2.58 -28.83 -23.91
N PRO A 38 3.45 -29.85 -23.91
CA PRO A 38 4.85 -29.71 -24.30
C PRO A 38 4.98 -29.07 -25.69
N PRO A 39 5.97 -28.19 -25.92
CA PRO A 39 6.25 -27.64 -27.24
C PRO A 39 6.39 -28.75 -28.29
N GLY A 40 5.64 -28.66 -29.40
CA GLY A 40 5.68 -29.61 -30.50
C GLY A 40 4.71 -30.80 -30.41
N GLN A 41 3.97 -30.98 -29.31
CA GLN A 41 2.95 -32.03 -29.16
C GLN A 41 1.52 -31.47 -29.16
N GLN A 42 1.06 -30.97 -30.31
CA GLN A 42 -0.30 -30.41 -30.45
C GLN A 42 -1.42 -31.45 -30.47
N LYS A 43 -1.13 -32.72 -30.81
CA LYS A 43 -2.15 -33.76 -30.98
C LYS A 43 -2.37 -34.62 -29.73
N ASP A 44 -1.35 -34.79 -28.90
CA ASP A 44 -1.42 -35.57 -27.64
C ASP A 44 -0.41 -35.01 -26.63
N PRO A 45 -0.73 -33.89 -25.96
CA PRO A 45 0.19 -33.19 -25.08
C PRO A 45 0.48 -33.89 -23.75
N GLY A 46 -0.09 -35.08 -23.49
CA GLY A 46 -0.10 -35.68 -22.15
C GLY A 46 -0.84 -34.82 -21.11
N PRO A 47 -0.81 -35.20 -19.82
CA PRO A 47 -1.46 -34.42 -18.77
C PRO A 47 -0.64 -33.16 -18.47
N ALA A 48 -1.12 -32.02 -18.96
CA ALA A 48 -0.58 -30.74 -18.56
C ALA A 48 -0.71 -30.54 -17.03
N LEU A 49 0.35 -30.02 -16.41
CA LEU A 49 0.39 -29.78 -14.97
C LEU A 49 -0.45 -28.55 -14.60
N ALA A 50 -1.21 -28.64 -13.51
CA ALA A 50 -2.04 -27.56 -12.99
C ALA A 50 -3.03 -26.98 -14.03
N THR A 51 -3.59 -27.83 -14.89
CA THR A 51 -4.63 -27.43 -15.85
C THR A 51 -5.85 -26.88 -15.12
N ILE A 52 -6.33 -25.74 -15.59
CA ILE A 52 -7.53 -25.11 -15.05
C ILE A 52 -8.70 -25.52 -15.94
N ALA A 53 -9.75 -26.05 -15.34
CA ALA A 53 -11.03 -26.28 -16.01
C ALA A 53 -11.76 -24.94 -16.21
N TYR A 54 -11.30 -24.14 -17.17
CA TYR A 54 -11.87 -22.83 -17.47
C TYR A 54 -13.34 -22.93 -17.91
N SER A 55 -14.13 -21.90 -17.59
CA SER A 55 -15.47 -21.79 -18.16
C SER A 55 -15.39 -21.66 -19.69
N PRO A 56 -16.38 -22.17 -20.45
CA PRO A 56 -16.42 -21.99 -21.90
C PRO A 56 -16.28 -20.52 -22.30
N ARG A 57 -16.90 -19.61 -21.54
CA ARG A 57 -16.88 -18.17 -21.77
C ARG A 57 -15.49 -17.54 -21.62
N TYR A 58 -14.70 -17.99 -20.64
CA TYR A 58 -13.34 -17.49 -20.44
C TYR A 58 -12.38 -18.07 -21.49
N SER A 59 -12.49 -19.38 -21.77
CA SER A 59 -11.70 -20.06 -22.81
C SER A 59 -11.89 -19.42 -24.18
N GLU A 60 -13.13 -19.10 -24.55
CA GLU A 60 -13.47 -18.42 -25.80
C GLU A 60 -12.83 -17.03 -25.84
N ALA A 61 -13.07 -16.17 -24.85
CA ALA A 61 -12.50 -14.82 -24.79
C ALA A 61 -10.97 -14.82 -24.92
N MET A 62 -10.30 -15.69 -24.16
CA MET A 62 -8.84 -15.82 -24.20
C MET A 62 -8.33 -16.32 -25.56
N SER A 63 -9.12 -17.09 -26.30
CA SER A 63 -8.74 -17.55 -27.64
C SER A 63 -8.78 -16.44 -28.68
N TYR A 64 -9.78 -15.56 -28.57
CA TYR A 64 -9.85 -14.34 -29.37
C TYR A 64 -8.76 -13.35 -28.97
N LEU A 65 -8.46 -13.23 -27.67
CA LEU A 65 -7.37 -12.37 -27.18
C LEU A 65 -6.03 -12.78 -27.78
N ARG A 66 -5.70 -14.08 -27.75
CA ARG A 66 -4.47 -14.58 -28.36
C ARG A 66 -4.41 -14.29 -29.86
N ALA A 67 -5.55 -14.40 -30.57
CA ALA A 67 -5.63 -14.10 -31.99
C ALA A 67 -5.33 -12.63 -32.31
N VAL A 68 -5.99 -11.69 -31.62
CA VAL A 68 -5.76 -10.25 -31.87
C VAL A 68 -4.37 -9.79 -31.42
N MET A 69 -3.84 -10.37 -30.34
CA MET A 69 -2.48 -10.10 -29.89
C MET A 69 -1.43 -10.60 -30.89
N ALA A 70 -1.65 -11.76 -31.53
CA ALA A 70 -0.70 -12.33 -32.47
C ALA A 70 -0.44 -11.44 -33.70
N VAL A 71 -1.41 -10.60 -34.06
CA VAL A 71 -1.32 -9.64 -35.18
C VAL A 71 -1.16 -8.19 -34.72
N ASN A 72 -0.97 -7.95 -33.41
CA ASN A 72 -0.93 -6.62 -32.80
C ASN A 72 -2.12 -5.72 -33.19
N GLU A 73 -3.34 -6.27 -33.18
CA GLU A 73 -4.52 -5.46 -33.44
C GLU A 73 -4.76 -4.48 -32.29
N PHE A 74 -4.87 -3.18 -32.57
CA PHE A 74 -5.19 -2.15 -31.57
C PHE A 74 -6.48 -1.44 -31.95
N SER A 75 -7.62 -2.09 -31.69
CA SER A 75 -8.94 -1.65 -32.13
C SER A 75 -9.91 -1.46 -30.97
N ARG A 76 -11.06 -0.82 -31.23
CA ARG A 76 -12.12 -0.68 -30.22
C ARG A 76 -12.67 -2.04 -29.75
N ARG A 77 -12.85 -3.00 -30.67
CA ARG A 77 -13.30 -4.35 -30.29
C ARG A 77 -12.27 -5.08 -29.43
N ALA A 78 -10.98 -4.89 -29.68
CA ALA A 78 -9.93 -5.44 -28.83
C ALA A 78 -9.96 -4.79 -27.44
N LEU A 79 -10.22 -3.48 -27.35
CA LEU A 79 -10.39 -2.79 -26.07
C LEU A 79 -11.57 -3.38 -25.26
N ASP A 80 -12.73 -3.57 -25.88
CA ASP A 80 -13.91 -4.16 -25.25
C ASP A 80 -13.65 -5.61 -24.79
N LEU A 81 -12.89 -6.39 -25.58
CA LEU A 81 -12.45 -7.72 -25.19
C LEU A 81 -11.56 -7.69 -23.94
N THR A 82 -10.66 -6.72 -23.81
CA THR A 82 -9.82 -6.61 -22.59
C THR A 82 -10.67 -6.31 -21.36
N GLU A 83 -11.70 -5.46 -21.47
CA GLU A 83 -12.61 -5.16 -20.36
C GLU A 83 -13.33 -6.42 -19.89
N ASP A 84 -13.85 -7.20 -20.82
CA ASP A 84 -14.55 -8.44 -20.51
C ASP A 84 -13.65 -9.47 -19.82
N ILE A 85 -12.41 -9.64 -20.30
CA ILE A 85 -11.45 -10.56 -19.69
C ILE A 85 -11.02 -10.07 -18.30
N ILE A 86 -10.80 -8.77 -18.12
CA ILE A 86 -10.50 -8.17 -16.80
C ILE A 86 -11.68 -8.40 -15.84
N GLY A 87 -12.92 -8.30 -16.32
CA GLY A 87 -14.12 -8.60 -15.54
C GLY A 87 -14.20 -10.05 -15.07
N MET A 88 -13.60 -11.00 -15.80
CA MET A 88 -13.51 -12.41 -15.40
C MET A 88 -12.26 -12.74 -14.56
N ASN A 89 -11.12 -12.11 -14.88
CA ASN A 89 -9.84 -12.32 -14.21
C ASN A 89 -9.02 -11.01 -14.18
N PRO A 90 -9.21 -10.16 -13.15
CA PRO A 90 -8.49 -8.89 -13.05
C PRO A 90 -7.00 -9.06 -12.74
N ALA A 91 -6.52 -10.27 -12.41
CA ALA A 91 -5.11 -10.52 -12.14
C ALA A 91 -4.25 -10.76 -13.40
N HIS A 92 -4.87 -10.83 -14.59
CA HIS A 92 -4.18 -11.16 -15.82
C HIS A 92 -3.34 -9.99 -16.36
N TYR A 93 -2.10 -9.84 -15.88
CA TYR A 93 -1.22 -8.69 -16.18
C TYR A 93 -0.97 -8.44 -17.68
N THR A 94 -0.89 -9.48 -18.51
CA THR A 94 -0.75 -9.32 -19.97
C THR A 94 -1.91 -8.55 -20.60
N VAL A 95 -3.14 -8.77 -20.12
CA VAL A 95 -4.35 -8.09 -20.62
C VAL A 95 -4.29 -6.60 -20.29
N TRP A 96 -3.84 -6.24 -19.08
CA TRP A 96 -3.66 -4.85 -18.67
C TRP A 96 -2.61 -4.13 -19.50
N LEU A 97 -1.45 -4.77 -19.75
CA LEU A 97 -0.42 -4.19 -20.61
C LEU A 97 -0.93 -3.98 -22.04
N TYR A 98 -1.67 -4.94 -22.57
CA TYR A 98 -2.26 -4.84 -23.91
C TYR A 98 -3.34 -3.75 -23.97
N ARG A 99 -4.22 -3.67 -22.96
CA ARG A 99 -5.22 -2.60 -22.81
C ARG A 99 -4.58 -1.22 -22.83
N ALA A 100 -3.52 -1.00 -22.05
CA ALA A 100 -2.81 0.28 -22.01
C ALA A 100 -2.20 0.67 -23.37
N LYS A 101 -1.74 -0.30 -24.17
CA LYS A 101 -1.27 -0.07 -25.54
C LYS A 101 -2.42 0.30 -26.48
N ILE A 102 -3.54 -0.44 -26.42
CA ILE A 102 -4.73 -0.17 -27.23
C ILE A 102 -5.23 1.25 -26.97
N LEU A 103 -5.37 1.66 -25.71
CA LEU A 103 -5.83 2.99 -25.33
C LEU A 103 -4.99 4.10 -25.97
N LYS A 104 -3.66 4.01 -25.86
CA LYS A 104 -2.75 5.03 -26.45
C LYS A 104 -2.90 5.13 -27.97
N VAL A 105 -3.01 3.99 -28.66
CA VAL A 105 -3.21 3.98 -30.12
C VAL A 105 -4.57 4.57 -30.49
N LEU A 106 -5.63 4.20 -29.78
CA LEU A 106 -6.97 4.72 -30.05
C LEU A 106 -7.06 6.22 -29.77
N TRP A 107 -6.46 6.72 -28.69
CA TRP A 107 -6.48 8.17 -28.40
C TRP A 107 -5.80 8.97 -29.51
N ASP A 108 -4.66 8.50 -30.03
CA ASP A 108 -3.97 9.12 -31.16
C ASP A 108 -4.83 9.11 -32.44
N LEU A 109 -5.38 7.94 -32.80
CA LEU A 109 -6.22 7.78 -34.00
C LEU A 109 -7.52 8.58 -33.94
N GLU A 110 -8.14 8.67 -32.75
CA GLU A 110 -9.40 9.36 -32.51
C GLU A 110 -9.20 10.87 -32.24
N GLY A 111 -7.96 11.35 -32.16
CA GLY A 111 -7.65 12.74 -31.80
C GLY A 111 -8.08 13.12 -30.38
N THR A 112 -8.14 12.13 -29.48
CA THR A 112 -8.47 12.34 -28.06
C THR A 112 -7.22 12.78 -27.31
N SER A 113 -7.32 13.86 -26.53
CA SER A 113 -6.22 14.30 -25.67
C SER A 113 -5.87 13.22 -24.64
N ILE A 114 -4.62 13.18 -24.17
CA ILE A 114 -4.19 12.23 -23.14
C ILE A 114 -5.00 12.44 -21.86
N GLU A 115 -5.27 13.70 -21.51
CA GLU A 115 -6.05 14.09 -20.34
C GLU A 115 -7.48 13.58 -20.40
N ASP A 116 -8.18 13.77 -21.53
CA ASP A 116 -9.55 13.28 -21.71
C ASP A 116 -9.59 11.75 -21.74
N GLY A 117 -8.63 11.13 -22.42
CA GLY A 117 -8.51 9.67 -22.50
C GLY A 117 -8.27 9.03 -21.14
N VAL A 118 -7.33 9.58 -20.36
CA VAL A 118 -7.05 9.14 -18.98
C VAL A 118 -8.27 9.33 -18.09
N LYS A 119 -8.97 10.47 -18.19
CA LYS A 119 -10.17 10.73 -17.40
C LYS A 119 -11.24 9.65 -17.62
N VAL A 120 -11.55 9.34 -18.87
CA VAL A 120 -12.54 8.30 -19.22
C VAL A 120 -12.11 6.93 -18.71
N GLU A 121 -10.82 6.57 -18.84
CA GLU A 121 -10.33 5.28 -18.37
C GLU A 121 -10.31 5.20 -16.83
N LEU A 122 -10.00 6.29 -16.11
CA LEU A 122 -10.08 6.33 -14.64
C LEU A 122 -11.52 6.13 -14.16
N GLU A 123 -12.50 6.75 -14.80
CA GLU A 123 -13.93 6.56 -14.47
C GLU A 123 -14.35 5.08 -14.63
N TRP A 124 -13.85 4.41 -15.67
CA TRP A 124 -14.07 2.97 -15.84
C TRP A 124 -13.35 2.14 -14.75
N LEU A 125 -12.09 2.49 -14.45
CA LEU A 125 -11.27 1.78 -13.47
C LEU A 125 -11.82 1.89 -12.04
N ASP A 126 -12.43 3.00 -11.68
CA ASP A 126 -13.05 3.22 -10.37
C ASP A 126 -14.10 2.13 -10.07
N GLY A 127 -14.96 1.82 -11.04
CA GLY A 127 -15.99 0.78 -10.89
C GLY A 127 -15.46 -0.65 -10.75
N ILE A 128 -14.22 -0.89 -11.19
CA ILE A 128 -13.53 -2.18 -11.01
C ILE A 128 -12.80 -2.23 -9.67
N SER A 129 -12.21 -1.10 -9.27
CA SER A 129 -11.41 -0.97 -8.06
C SER A 129 -12.20 -1.35 -6.80
N GLU A 130 -13.48 -0.97 -6.73
CA GLU A 130 -14.36 -1.33 -5.61
C GLU A 130 -14.58 -2.84 -5.47
N ARG A 131 -14.60 -3.58 -6.60
CA ARG A 131 -14.85 -5.03 -6.62
C ARG A 131 -13.58 -5.85 -6.39
N ALA A 132 -12.42 -5.29 -6.68
CA ALA A 132 -11.14 -5.96 -6.69
C ALA A 132 -10.04 -5.13 -5.99
N LEU A 133 -10.36 -4.63 -4.79
CA LEU A 133 -9.51 -3.74 -3.97
C LEU A 133 -8.06 -4.21 -3.76
N LYS A 134 -7.83 -5.53 -3.75
CA LYS A 134 -6.54 -6.19 -3.46
C LYS A 134 -5.94 -6.82 -4.71
N ASN A 135 -5.81 -6.02 -5.77
CA ASN A 135 -5.29 -6.45 -7.05
C ASN A 135 -4.14 -5.53 -7.50
N TYR A 136 -2.95 -6.09 -7.73
CA TYR A 136 -1.78 -5.32 -8.14
C TYR A 136 -1.96 -4.59 -9.47
N GLN A 137 -2.63 -5.22 -10.43
CA GLN A 137 -2.74 -4.71 -11.79
C GLN A 137 -3.63 -3.47 -11.87
N ILE A 138 -4.71 -3.41 -11.08
CA ILE A 138 -5.58 -2.22 -10.99
C ILE A 138 -4.79 -1.01 -10.51
N TRP A 139 -4.07 -1.14 -9.39
CA TRP A 139 -3.28 -0.04 -8.83
C TRP A 139 -2.11 0.36 -9.72
N HIS A 140 -1.45 -0.61 -10.36
CA HIS A 140 -0.43 -0.33 -11.37
C HIS A 140 -1.01 0.39 -12.59
N HIS A 141 -2.17 -0.03 -13.10
CA HIS A 141 -2.82 0.61 -14.24
C HIS A 141 -3.22 2.04 -13.91
N ARG A 142 -3.78 2.27 -12.71
CA ARG A 142 -4.07 3.61 -12.19
C ARG A 142 -2.82 4.48 -12.13
N GLN A 143 -1.71 3.95 -11.60
CA GLN A 143 -0.41 4.63 -11.55
C GLN A 143 0.14 4.95 -12.95
N LEU A 144 0.00 4.03 -13.90
CA LEU A 144 0.40 4.25 -15.29
C LEU A 144 -0.40 5.39 -15.94
N LEU A 145 -1.73 5.39 -15.77
CA LEU A 145 -2.61 6.45 -16.29
C LEU A 145 -2.26 7.80 -15.68
N MET A 146 -2.15 7.85 -14.35
CA MET A 146 -1.82 9.05 -13.60
C MET A 146 -0.43 9.60 -13.96
N SER A 147 0.53 8.73 -14.31
CA SER A 147 1.87 9.15 -14.75
C SER A 147 1.86 9.95 -16.07
N LEU A 148 0.83 9.76 -16.90
CA LEU A 148 0.68 10.47 -18.17
C LEU A 148 0.20 11.92 -17.99
N LEU A 149 -0.36 12.26 -16.81
CA LEU A 149 -0.93 13.57 -16.55
C LEU A 149 0.13 14.55 -16.02
N PRO A 150 0.13 15.82 -16.46
CA PRO A 150 1.05 16.82 -15.92
C PRO A 150 0.70 17.21 -14.48
N THR A 151 -0.60 17.21 -14.14
CA THR A 151 -1.14 17.61 -12.83
C THR A 151 -2.10 16.56 -12.31
N MET A 152 -2.29 16.51 -10.99
CA MET A 152 -3.19 15.56 -10.35
C MET A 152 -4.66 16.00 -10.55
N PRO A 153 -5.57 15.10 -10.97
CA PRO A 153 -7.00 15.35 -10.95
C PRO A 153 -7.49 15.65 -9.52
N ASN A 154 -8.31 16.67 -9.36
CA ASN A 154 -8.91 17.04 -8.07
C ASN A 154 -9.84 15.95 -7.48
N THR A 155 -10.27 14.98 -8.29
CA THR A 155 -11.07 13.83 -7.87
C THR A 155 -10.26 12.74 -7.16
N GLU A 156 -8.93 12.69 -7.37
CA GLU A 156 -8.09 11.60 -6.90
C GLU A 156 -8.07 11.44 -5.36
N PRO A 157 -7.94 12.51 -4.55
CA PRO A 157 -8.01 12.40 -3.09
C PRO A 157 -9.36 11.86 -2.59
N GLY A 158 -10.45 12.25 -3.25
CA GLY A 158 -11.80 11.76 -2.95
C GLY A 158 -11.94 10.26 -3.23
N PHE A 159 -11.42 9.80 -4.36
CA PHE A 159 -11.35 8.37 -4.70
C PHE A 159 -10.57 7.58 -3.64
N LEU A 160 -9.36 8.02 -3.26
CA LEU A 160 -8.56 7.31 -2.25
C LEU A 160 -9.25 7.24 -0.89
N SER A 161 -9.92 8.32 -0.49
CA SER A 161 -10.71 8.37 0.75
C SER A 161 -11.88 7.40 0.73
N HIS A 162 -12.60 7.32 -0.40
CA HIS A 162 -13.67 6.34 -0.62
C HIS A 162 -13.15 4.91 -0.52
N ILE A 163 -12.03 4.60 -1.17
CA ILE A 163 -11.45 3.26 -1.12
C ILE A 163 -10.98 2.88 0.30
N LEU A 164 -10.31 3.79 1.01
CA LEU A 164 -9.89 3.58 2.41
C LEU A 164 -11.07 3.45 3.37
N SER A 165 -12.26 3.94 3.01
CA SER A 165 -13.47 3.74 3.82
C SER A 165 -13.90 2.27 3.87
N PHE A 166 -13.59 1.47 2.84
CA PHE A 166 -13.85 0.03 2.82
C PHE A 166 -12.76 -0.79 3.53
N ASP A 167 -11.50 -0.39 3.37
CA ASP A 167 -10.35 -1.02 4.02
C ASP A 167 -9.27 0.04 4.30
N SER A 168 -9.29 0.60 5.51
CA SER A 168 -8.39 1.68 5.93
C SER A 168 -6.92 1.25 6.05
N LYS A 169 -6.64 -0.04 5.86
CA LYS A 169 -5.31 -0.66 5.95
C LYS A 169 -4.88 -1.30 4.63
N ASN A 170 -5.58 -1.01 3.51
CA ASN A 170 -5.24 -1.57 2.21
C ASN A 170 -3.85 -1.12 1.75
N TYR A 171 -2.92 -2.09 1.68
CA TYR A 171 -1.52 -1.84 1.39
C TYR A 171 -1.29 -1.22 0.00
N HIS A 172 -2.08 -1.62 -1.00
CA HIS A 172 -1.94 -1.08 -2.35
C HIS A 172 -2.30 0.40 -2.40
N VAL A 173 -3.37 0.79 -1.69
CA VAL A 173 -3.81 2.18 -1.60
C VAL A 173 -2.73 3.03 -0.94
N TRP A 174 -2.19 2.58 0.19
CA TRP A 174 -1.13 3.31 0.90
C TRP A 174 0.15 3.43 0.07
N THR A 175 0.53 2.37 -0.66
CA THR A 175 1.69 2.40 -1.56
C THR A 175 1.46 3.37 -2.72
N TYR A 176 0.28 3.32 -3.33
CA TYR A 176 -0.12 4.24 -4.40
C TYR A 176 -0.16 5.69 -3.91
N ARG A 177 -0.72 5.93 -2.71
CA ARG A 177 -0.84 7.25 -2.09
C ARG A 177 0.52 7.87 -1.79
N ALA A 178 1.48 7.08 -1.29
CA ALA A 178 2.85 7.53 -1.10
C ALA A 178 3.52 7.90 -2.45
N TRP A 179 3.33 7.08 -3.49
CA TRP A 179 3.78 7.42 -4.84
C TRP A 179 3.12 8.70 -5.37
N LEU A 180 1.81 8.87 -5.17
CA LEU A 180 1.04 10.01 -5.63
C LEU A 180 1.56 11.31 -5.01
N CYS A 181 1.83 11.30 -3.70
CA CYS A 181 2.45 12.42 -2.98
C CYS A 181 3.80 12.82 -3.61
N ARG A 182 4.63 11.84 -3.99
CA ARG A 182 5.93 12.11 -4.64
C ARG A 182 5.78 12.60 -6.07
N ARG A 183 4.76 12.12 -6.80
CA ARG A 183 4.51 12.50 -8.20
C ARG A 183 3.89 13.89 -8.33
N PHE A 184 3.09 14.30 -7.35
CA PHE A 184 2.41 15.60 -7.27
C PHE A 184 2.61 16.21 -5.87
N PRO A 185 3.84 16.66 -5.56
CA PRO A 185 4.15 17.19 -4.23
C PRO A 185 3.43 18.50 -3.93
N ASP A 186 3.00 19.25 -4.94
CA ASP A 186 2.11 20.40 -4.75
C ASP A 186 0.66 20.01 -5.10
N PRO A 187 -0.31 20.09 -4.17
CA PRO A 187 -0.19 20.57 -2.78
C PRO A 187 0.10 19.47 -1.74
N LEU A 188 0.25 18.21 -2.14
CA LEU A 188 0.23 17.08 -1.19
C LEU A 188 1.34 17.10 -0.12
N LEU A 189 2.57 17.39 -0.50
CA LEU A 189 3.74 17.44 0.40
C LEU A 189 4.22 18.87 0.69
N ASN A 190 3.91 19.83 -0.17
CA ASN A 190 4.35 21.23 -0.01
C ASN A 190 3.40 22.06 0.87
N THR A 191 2.28 21.48 1.31
CA THR A 191 1.29 22.07 2.21
C THR A 191 0.84 21.04 3.24
N ASP A 192 -0.01 21.44 4.19
CA ASP A 192 -0.53 20.54 5.22
C ASP A 192 -1.69 19.63 4.74
N VAL A 193 -2.11 19.70 3.47
CA VAL A 193 -3.28 18.95 2.96
C VAL A 193 -3.21 17.45 3.25
N GLU A 194 -2.07 16.81 2.99
CA GLU A 194 -1.92 15.38 3.25
C GLU A 194 -1.71 15.08 4.74
N LEU A 195 -1.09 16.00 5.47
CA LEU A 195 -0.89 15.88 6.92
C LEU A 195 -2.22 15.93 7.68
N ASP A 196 -3.13 16.82 7.28
CA ASP A 196 -4.49 16.93 7.80
C ASP A 196 -5.31 15.67 7.45
N ALA A 197 -5.18 15.19 6.22
CA ALA A 197 -5.87 13.98 5.78
C ALA A 197 -5.43 12.73 6.56
N VAL A 198 -4.14 12.60 6.89
CA VAL A 198 -3.65 11.48 7.71
C VAL A 198 -3.99 11.67 9.19
N ASP A 199 -4.03 12.90 9.70
CA ASP A 199 -4.50 13.18 11.06
C ASP A 199 -5.96 12.76 11.25
N ALA A 200 -6.83 13.06 10.29
CA ALA A 200 -8.23 12.61 10.32
C ALA A 200 -8.36 11.08 10.41
N LEU A 201 -7.49 10.34 9.71
CA LEU A 201 -7.47 8.87 9.75
C LEU A 201 -6.96 8.33 11.09
N ILE A 202 -5.97 8.99 11.70
CA ILE A 202 -5.46 8.64 13.04
C ILE A 202 -6.51 8.98 14.11
N ALA A 203 -7.22 10.09 13.98
CA ALA A 203 -8.30 10.47 14.88
C ALA A 203 -9.47 9.47 14.83
N GLN A 204 -9.77 8.93 13.64
CA GLN A 204 -10.79 7.89 13.46
C GLN A 204 -10.37 6.54 14.06
N ASP A 205 -9.13 6.09 13.82
CA ASP A 205 -8.55 4.90 14.43
C ASP A 205 -7.08 5.13 14.79
N VAL A 206 -6.81 5.45 16.06
CA VAL A 206 -5.43 5.68 16.55
C VAL A 206 -4.55 4.44 16.37
N ARG A 207 -5.13 3.24 16.22
CA ARG A 207 -4.40 1.97 16.02
C ARG A 207 -4.15 1.67 14.55
N ASN A 208 -4.51 2.58 13.64
CA ASN A 208 -4.22 2.42 12.23
C ASN A 208 -2.72 2.66 11.95
N ASN A 209 -1.94 1.59 12.01
CA ASN A 209 -0.50 1.64 11.76
C ASN A 209 -0.14 2.14 10.36
N SER A 210 -1.01 1.93 9.36
CA SER A 210 -0.76 2.45 8.01
C SER A 210 -0.82 3.97 7.99
N ALA A 211 -1.75 4.58 8.73
CA ALA A 211 -1.83 6.03 8.87
C ALA A 211 -0.61 6.59 9.63
N TRP A 212 -0.17 5.94 10.72
CA TRP A 212 1.08 6.34 11.42
C TRP A 212 2.31 6.23 10.53
N SER A 213 2.43 5.13 9.76
CA SER A 213 3.51 4.95 8.79
C SER A 213 3.48 6.03 7.71
N HIS A 214 2.29 6.38 7.21
CA HIS A 214 2.13 7.41 6.20
C HIS A 214 2.41 8.81 6.74
N ARG A 215 2.02 9.10 7.99
CA ARG A 215 2.39 10.35 8.68
C ARG A 215 3.92 10.49 8.76
N TYR A 216 4.64 9.40 9.07
CA TYR A 216 6.10 9.43 9.09
C TYR A 216 6.65 9.72 7.70
N PHE A 217 6.09 9.07 6.68
CA PHE A 217 6.46 9.31 5.29
C PHE A 217 6.25 10.78 4.87
N VAL A 218 5.10 11.38 5.17
CA VAL A 218 4.79 12.78 4.83
C VAL A 218 5.76 13.73 5.53
N VAL A 219 6.00 13.54 6.83
CA VAL A 219 6.81 14.49 7.62
C VAL A 219 8.32 14.32 7.39
N PHE A 220 8.80 13.08 7.29
CA PHE A 220 10.25 12.79 7.24
C PHE A 220 10.65 11.88 6.08
N GLY A 221 9.84 10.86 5.80
CA GLY A 221 10.23 9.76 4.92
C GLY A 221 10.34 10.13 3.44
N ALA A 222 9.58 11.10 2.94
CA ALA A 222 9.66 11.54 1.55
C ALA A 222 11.03 12.18 1.23
N GLU A 223 11.54 13.00 2.15
CA GLU A 223 12.88 13.59 2.06
C GLU A 223 13.97 12.52 2.21
N GLU A 224 13.84 11.63 3.22
CA GLU A 224 14.76 10.51 3.42
C GLU A 224 14.90 9.67 2.15
N LEU A 225 13.78 9.32 1.52
CA LEU A 225 13.74 8.52 0.29
C LEU A 225 14.40 9.25 -0.88
N ARG A 226 14.10 10.53 -1.06
CA ARG A 226 14.73 11.35 -2.12
C ARG A 226 16.25 11.34 -1.95
N TYR A 227 16.73 11.57 -0.74
CA TYR A 227 18.17 11.56 -0.46
C TYR A 227 18.81 10.19 -0.74
N ILE A 228 18.18 9.10 -0.29
CA ILE A 228 18.67 7.72 -0.53
C ILE A 228 18.73 7.41 -2.03
N GLU A 229 17.72 7.81 -2.80
CA GLU A 229 17.67 7.56 -4.25
C GLU A 229 18.74 8.38 -5.01
N GLU A 230 19.04 9.60 -4.56
CA GLU A 230 20.03 10.48 -5.20
C GLU A 230 21.48 10.12 -4.82
N GLN A 231 21.73 9.81 -3.55
CA GLN A 231 23.09 9.62 -3.01
C GLN A 231 23.47 8.15 -2.81
N GLY A 232 22.50 7.24 -2.89
CA GLY A 232 22.68 5.84 -2.55
C GLY A 232 22.80 5.59 -1.03
N GLY A 233 23.01 4.33 -0.66
CA GLY A 233 23.13 3.90 0.73
C GLY A 233 21.82 3.37 1.32
N ASN A 234 21.82 3.12 2.63
CA ASN A 234 20.63 2.68 3.35
C ASN A 234 20.25 3.73 4.41
N ARG A 235 19.01 3.64 4.91
CA ARG A 235 18.47 4.58 5.90
C ARG A 235 19.35 4.74 7.15
N LYS A 236 19.99 3.66 7.62
CA LYS A 236 20.83 3.72 8.82
C LYS A 236 22.03 4.65 8.59
N ASP A 237 22.67 4.53 7.43
CA ASP A 237 23.86 5.30 7.10
C ASP A 237 23.52 6.77 6.85
N VAL A 238 22.38 7.04 6.18
CA VAL A 238 21.89 8.40 5.94
C VAL A 238 21.54 9.13 7.24
N LEU A 239 20.90 8.45 8.19
CA LEU A 239 20.61 9.06 9.49
C LEU A 239 21.89 9.31 10.29
N ALA A 240 22.88 8.43 10.19
CA ALA A 240 24.15 8.57 10.89
C ALA A 240 25.06 9.67 10.31
N SER A 241 24.89 10.03 9.04
CA SER A 241 25.70 11.08 8.40
C SER A 241 25.32 12.50 8.84
N GLY A 242 24.13 12.68 9.43
CA GLY A 242 23.61 14.01 9.77
C GLY A 242 23.27 14.87 8.54
N SER A 243 23.18 14.26 7.35
CA SER A 243 22.98 14.99 6.09
C SER A 243 21.57 15.55 5.91
N LEU A 244 20.60 15.06 6.67
CA LEU A 244 19.21 15.45 6.54
C LEU A 244 18.88 16.54 7.55
N VAL A 245 18.38 17.68 7.07
CA VAL A 245 17.97 18.80 7.92
C VAL A 245 16.88 18.33 8.90
N VAL A 246 16.98 18.78 10.14
CA VAL A 246 16.00 18.53 11.19
C VAL A 246 15.43 19.87 11.60
N ASP A 247 14.15 20.07 11.34
CA ASP A 247 13.41 21.24 11.82
C ASP A 247 12.95 20.97 13.26
N GLU A 248 13.49 21.72 14.22
CA GLU A 248 13.22 21.54 15.64
C GLU A 248 11.73 21.77 15.98
N GLU A 249 11.06 22.73 15.32
CA GLU A 249 9.64 23.01 15.54
C GLU A 249 8.77 21.84 15.06
N VAL A 250 9.12 21.25 13.91
CA VAL A 250 8.45 20.05 13.40
C VAL A 250 8.66 18.85 14.34
N VAL A 251 9.87 18.67 14.85
CA VAL A 251 10.17 17.59 15.81
C VAL A 251 9.38 17.77 17.10
N GLU A 252 9.36 18.98 17.67
CA GLU A 252 8.60 19.27 18.88
C GLU A 252 7.11 19.02 18.66
N ARG A 253 6.55 19.48 17.53
CA ARG A 253 5.16 19.22 17.14
C ARG A 253 4.87 17.72 17.10
N GLU A 254 5.69 16.93 16.40
CA GLU A 254 5.47 15.48 16.26
C GLU A 254 5.64 14.72 17.58
N VAL A 255 6.59 15.13 18.42
CA VAL A 255 6.76 14.56 19.77
C VAL A 255 5.52 14.83 20.62
N ASN A 256 5.05 16.07 20.69
CA ASN A 256 3.88 16.45 21.48
C ASN A 256 2.61 15.78 20.94
N TYR A 257 2.40 15.82 19.63
CA TYR A 257 1.31 15.11 18.95
C TYR A 257 1.27 13.65 19.38
N THR A 258 2.41 12.95 19.27
CA THR A 258 2.48 11.51 19.54
C THR A 258 2.28 11.20 21.02
N LYS A 259 2.83 12.02 21.92
CA LYS A 259 2.61 11.88 23.37
C LYS A 259 1.12 11.95 23.70
N ASP A 260 0.37 12.89 23.16
CA ASP A 260 -1.08 12.96 23.40
C ASP A 260 -1.81 11.67 22.98
N ARG A 261 -1.44 11.07 21.84
CA ARG A 261 -2.08 9.85 21.33
C ARG A 261 -1.66 8.61 22.11
N ILE A 262 -0.44 8.58 22.63
CA ILE A 262 0.02 7.56 23.61
C ILE A 262 -0.78 7.70 24.90
N ALA A 263 -0.94 8.92 25.44
CA ALA A 263 -1.69 9.13 26.68
C ALA A 263 -3.15 8.66 26.56
N TRP A 264 -3.75 8.85 25.38
CA TRP A 264 -5.10 8.36 25.06
C TRP A 264 -5.18 6.83 24.95
N ALA A 265 -4.20 6.18 24.29
CA ALA A 265 -4.14 4.73 24.15
C ALA A 265 -2.77 4.16 24.53
N PRO A 266 -2.45 4.05 25.83
CA PRO A 266 -1.09 3.74 26.29
C PRO A 266 -0.55 2.38 25.83
N GLN A 267 -1.43 1.42 25.57
CA GLN A 267 -1.07 0.08 25.13
C GLN A 267 -1.10 -0.08 23.59
N ASN A 268 -1.28 1.00 22.83
CA ASN A 268 -1.23 0.97 21.37
C ASN A 268 0.22 1.07 20.86
N PRO A 269 0.77 0.06 20.17
CA PRO A 269 2.17 0.06 19.73
C PRO A 269 2.48 1.12 18.65
N SER A 270 1.51 1.49 17.81
CA SER A 270 1.77 2.36 16.65
C SER A 270 2.37 3.72 17.01
N PRO A 271 1.79 4.52 17.92
CA PRO A 271 2.37 5.81 18.31
C PRO A 271 3.69 5.65 19.08
N TRP A 272 3.88 4.59 19.87
CA TRP A 272 5.19 4.32 20.49
C TRP A 272 6.28 4.07 19.45
N ASN A 273 5.96 3.29 18.41
CA ASN A 273 6.90 3.03 17.30
C ASN A 273 7.15 4.29 16.47
N TYR A 274 6.12 5.10 16.25
CA TYR A 274 6.26 6.40 15.59
C TYR A 274 7.20 7.32 16.37
N LEU A 275 6.99 7.45 17.69
CA LEU A 275 7.85 8.27 18.55
C LEU A 275 9.31 7.80 18.53
N LYS A 276 9.58 6.48 18.54
CA LYS A 276 10.94 5.93 18.36
C LYS A 276 11.52 6.37 17.01
N GLY A 277 10.69 6.38 15.96
CA GLY A 277 11.07 6.85 14.63
C GLY A 277 11.46 8.32 14.60
N VAL A 278 10.64 9.19 15.18
CA VAL A 278 10.89 10.64 15.29
C VAL A 278 12.17 10.91 16.07
N ALA A 279 12.31 10.32 17.26
CA ALA A 279 13.49 10.49 18.10
C ALA A 279 14.77 10.07 17.35
N LYS A 280 14.73 8.94 16.64
CA LYS A 280 15.85 8.49 15.82
C LYS A 280 16.16 9.41 14.64
N ARG A 281 15.14 9.94 13.96
CA ARG A 281 15.30 10.87 12.83
C ARG A 281 15.92 12.19 13.24
N ALA A 282 15.54 12.67 14.41
CA ALA A 282 15.97 13.95 14.98
C ALA A 282 17.17 13.85 15.93
N ALA A 283 17.73 12.64 16.12
CA ALA A 283 18.77 12.35 17.10
C ALA A 283 18.45 12.83 18.53
N VAL A 284 17.17 12.79 18.91
CA VAL A 284 16.72 13.13 20.28
C VAL A 284 17.14 11.98 21.22
N PRO A 285 17.85 12.28 22.32
CA PRO A 285 18.21 11.28 23.33
C PRO A 285 16.99 10.54 23.86
N ILE A 286 17.05 9.21 23.94
CA ILE A 286 15.91 8.42 24.43
C ILE A 286 15.62 8.71 25.92
N GLY A 287 16.64 9.13 26.68
CA GLY A 287 16.53 9.54 28.08
C GLY A 287 15.58 10.71 28.31
N ASP A 288 15.39 11.59 27.32
CA ASP A 288 14.45 12.74 27.41
C ASP A 288 12.99 12.28 27.61
N PHE A 289 12.69 11.02 27.25
CA PHE A 289 11.38 10.41 27.40
C PHE A 289 11.20 9.65 28.71
N GLN A 290 12.21 9.59 29.60
CA GLN A 290 12.16 8.80 30.83
C GLN A 290 10.97 9.15 31.71
N VAL A 291 10.82 10.42 32.10
CA VAL A 291 9.73 10.87 32.98
C VAL A 291 8.36 10.55 32.37
N TYR A 292 8.25 10.72 31.06
CA TYR A 292 7.04 10.39 30.32
C TYR A 292 6.73 8.88 30.37
N CYS A 293 7.72 8.03 30.12
CA CYS A 293 7.55 6.57 30.21
C CYS A 293 7.26 6.10 31.65
N GLU A 294 7.94 6.66 32.65
CA GLU A 294 7.73 6.36 34.07
C GLU A 294 6.27 6.63 34.49
N SER A 295 5.61 7.64 33.91
CA SER A 295 4.20 7.96 34.17
C SER A 295 3.23 6.83 33.82
N PHE A 296 3.61 5.89 32.95
CA PHE A 296 2.79 4.75 32.54
C PHE A 296 3.07 3.46 33.32
N VAL A 297 4.07 3.44 34.20
CA VAL A 297 4.42 2.25 35.00
C VAL A 297 4.19 2.41 36.49
N GLY A 298 3.72 3.59 36.93
CA GLY A 298 3.51 3.94 38.34
C GLY A 298 4.58 4.85 38.92
N GLY A 299 5.42 5.47 38.09
CA GLY A 299 6.48 6.39 38.50
C GLY A 299 7.86 5.74 38.68
N ARG A 300 8.82 6.54 39.15
CA ARG A 300 10.19 6.11 39.40
C ARG A 300 10.23 5.06 40.50
N ASN A 301 10.85 3.90 40.22
CA ASN A 301 10.94 2.73 41.11
C ASN A 301 9.62 1.98 41.35
N ALA A 302 8.64 2.09 40.45
CA ALA A 302 7.42 1.31 40.53
C ALA A 302 7.67 -0.21 40.41
N ASP A 303 6.79 -1.01 41.01
CA ASP A 303 6.78 -2.45 40.82
C ASP A 303 6.33 -2.78 39.38
N LEU A 304 7.28 -3.10 38.49
CA LEU A 304 6.97 -3.37 37.08
C LEU A 304 6.09 -4.61 36.88
N MET A 305 5.84 -5.43 37.92
CA MET A 305 4.92 -6.56 37.90
C MET A 305 3.56 -6.22 38.52
N GLY A 306 3.39 -5.01 39.06
CA GLY A 306 2.15 -4.53 39.69
C GLY A 306 1.07 -4.12 38.68
N ASP A 307 -0.12 -3.83 39.18
CA ASP A 307 -1.30 -3.51 38.35
C ASP A 307 -1.39 -2.02 37.99
N GLN A 308 -0.52 -1.17 38.54
CA GLN A 308 -0.42 0.24 38.17
C GLN A 308 0.24 0.47 36.80
N VAL A 309 0.83 -0.57 36.20
CA VAL A 309 1.39 -0.50 34.85
C VAL A 309 0.27 -0.41 33.83
N ARG A 310 0.27 0.68 33.06
CA ARG A 310 -0.70 0.98 32.00
C ARG A 310 -0.16 0.71 30.60
N SER A 311 1.15 0.56 30.45
CA SER A 311 1.78 0.31 29.15
C SER A 311 3.01 -0.59 29.26
N SER A 312 2.95 -1.75 28.61
CA SER A 312 4.14 -2.58 28.41
C SER A 312 5.13 -1.97 27.42
N HIS A 313 4.68 -1.11 26.51
CA HIS A 313 5.57 -0.38 25.60
C HIS A 313 6.42 0.65 26.34
N ALA A 314 5.88 1.29 27.39
CA ALA A 314 6.68 2.13 28.26
C ALA A 314 7.77 1.33 29.00
N ILE A 315 7.50 0.09 29.42
CA ILE A 315 8.53 -0.79 30.02
C ILE A 315 9.65 -1.10 29.01
N ASP A 316 9.31 -1.36 27.74
CA ASP A 316 10.32 -1.58 26.68
C ASP A 316 11.19 -0.34 26.46
N TRP A 317 10.60 0.86 26.43
CA TRP A 317 11.35 2.12 26.39
C TRP A 317 12.25 2.31 27.61
N LEU A 318 11.74 2.05 28.81
CA LEU A 318 12.53 2.15 30.05
C LEU A 318 13.70 1.16 30.07
N ALA A 319 13.55 -0.01 29.46
CA ALA A 319 14.66 -0.96 29.32
C ALA A 319 15.81 -0.35 28.49
N ASP A 320 15.50 0.31 27.37
CA ASP A 320 16.48 1.00 26.53
C ASP A 320 17.11 2.20 27.28
N ILE A 321 16.28 3.04 27.91
CA ILE A 321 16.71 4.22 28.68
C ILE A 321 17.65 3.83 29.82
N TYR A 322 17.26 2.88 30.68
CA TYR A 322 18.11 2.47 31.80
C TYR A 322 19.40 1.81 31.34
N LYS A 323 19.43 1.20 30.15
CA LYS A 323 20.67 0.69 29.57
C LYS A 323 21.61 1.84 29.17
N GLU A 324 21.10 2.87 28.50
CA GLU A 324 21.89 4.05 28.11
C GLU A 324 22.36 4.86 29.32
N ASP A 325 21.55 4.94 30.38
CA ASP A 325 21.89 5.58 31.65
C ASP A 325 22.88 4.78 32.52
N GLY A 326 23.41 3.65 32.03
CA GLY A 326 24.36 2.83 32.79
C GLY A 326 23.75 2.10 34.00
N ASN A 327 22.44 1.82 33.97
CA ASN A 327 21.70 1.08 35.00
C ASN A 327 21.22 -0.29 34.48
N PRO A 328 22.12 -1.24 34.19
CA PRO A 328 21.77 -2.51 33.55
C PRO A 328 20.88 -3.40 34.43
N GLN A 329 20.92 -3.28 35.76
CA GLN A 329 20.02 -4.01 36.66
C GLN A 329 18.56 -3.57 36.48
N LYS A 330 18.31 -2.26 36.37
CA LYS A 330 16.96 -1.74 36.12
C LYS A 330 16.48 -2.08 34.72
N SER A 331 17.38 -2.01 33.73
CA SER A 331 17.07 -2.46 32.37
C SER A 331 16.67 -3.94 32.34
N LYS A 332 17.45 -4.81 33.01
CA LYS A 332 17.15 -6.25 33.11
C LYS A 332 15.81 -6.51 33.81
N ALA A 333 15.51 -5.79 34.89
CA ALA A 333 14.21 -5.87 35.56
C ALA A 333 13.03 -5.52 34.63
N CYS A 334 13.19 -4.53 33.75
CA CYS A 334 12.19 -4.21 32.72
C CYS A 334 12.00 -5.37 31.73
N LEU A 335 13.09 -5.94 31.22
CA LEU A 335 13.04 -7.06 30.28
C LEU A 335 12.46 -8.33 30.92
N ASP A 336 12.78 -8.59 32.18
CA ASP A 336 12.22 -9.71 32.94
C ASP A 336 10.71 -9.52 33.14
N ALA A 337 10.26 -8.31 33.52
CA ALA A 337 8.84 -8.01 33.65
C ALA A 337 8.07 -8.20 32.32
N LEU A 338 8.67 -7.78 31.20
CA LEU A 338 8.13 -8.03 29.86
C LEU A 338 8.01 -9.52 29.56
N GLY A 339 9.08 -10.30 29.78
CA GLY A 339 9.07 -11.74 29.50
C GLY A 339 8.17 -12.57 30.42
N GLN A 340 7.93 -12.12 31.65
CA GLN A 340 7.17 -12.88 32.65
C GLN A 340 5.68 -12.51 32.69
N LYS A 341 5.32 -11.22 32.64
CA LYS A 341 3.91 -10.77 32.78
C LYS A 341 3.36 -10.16 31.50
N TRP A 342 4.06 -9.18 30.93
CA TRP A 342 3.43 -8.26 29.98
C TRP A 342 3.47 -8.68 28.52
N ASP A 343 4.41 -9.55 28.16
CA ASP A 343 4.62 -10.00 26.80
C ASP A 343 5.28 -11.40 26.75
N PRO A 344 4.64 -12.40 27.36
CA PRO A 344 5.21 -13.74 27.49
C PRO A 344 5.41 -14.44 26.15
N ILE A 345 4.68 -14.04 25.11
CA ILE A 345 4.85 -14.57 23.75
C ILE A 345 6.25 -14.25 23.19
N ARG A 346 6.85 -13.11 23.58
CA ARG A 346 8.22 -12.72 23.22
C ARG A 346 9.23 -12.97 24.34
N ARG A 347 8.93 -13.82 25.34
CA ARG A 347 9.85 -14.13 26.45
C ARG A 347 11.27 -14.47 26.00
N LYS A 348 11.43 -15.31 24.97
CA LYS A 348 12.76 -15.68 24.44
C LYS A 348 13.52 -14.51 23.83
N TYR A 349 12.80 -13.54 23.26
CA TYR A 349 13.40 -12.30 22.77
C TYR A 349 13.86 -11.40 23.94
N TRP A 350 13.06 -11.28 24.99
CA TRP A 350 13.43 -10.51 26.18
C TRP A 350 14.62 -11.14 26.93
N GLU A 351 14.63 -12.47 27.10
CA GLU A 351 15.78 -13.22 27.64
C GLU A 351 17.05 -13.05 26.79
N TYR A 352 16.90 -12.98 25.46
CA TYR A 352 18.02 -12.69 24.55
C TYR A 352 18.56 -11.27 24.78
N ARG A 353 17.70 -10.26 24.83
CA ARG A 353 18.11 -8.87 25.09
C ARG A 353 18.79 -8.73 26.46
N ALA A 354 18.28 -9.42 27.48
CA ALA A 354 18.87 -9.44 28.81
C ALA A 354 20.30 -9.99 28.80
N ARG A 355 20.56 -11.07 28.06
CA ARG A 355 21.90 -11.65 27.89
C ARG A 355 22.88 -10.74 27.16
N GLN A 356 22.41 -9.86 26.28
CA GLN A 356 23.27 -8.90 25.58
C GLN A 356 23.85 -7.82 26.51
N MET A 357 23.36 -7.68 27.73
CA MET A 357 23.88 -6.73 28.71
C MET A 357 25.07 -7.27 29.52
N GLY A 358 25.48 -8.52 29.29
CA GLY A 358 26.53 -9.19 30.06
C GLY A 358 26.03 -9.72 31.40
N ASP A 359 26.88 -10.50 32.08
CA ASP A 359 26.67 -10.85 33.48
C ASP A 359 27.04 -9.62 34.31
N VAL A 360 26.05 -9.07 35.02
CA VAL A 360 26.21 -7.92 35.92
C VAL A 360 26.16 -8.39 37.35
#